data_AF-A0A9W9AU51-F1
#
_entry.id   AF-A0A9W9AU51-F1
#
_cell.length_a   1.000
_cell.length_b   1.000
_cell.length_c   1.000
_cell.angle_alpha   90.00
_cell.angle_beta   90.00
_cell.angle_gamma   90.00
#
_symmetry.space_group_name_H-M   'P 1'
#
loop_
_entity.id
_entity.type
_entity.pdbx_description
1 polymer ?
#
loop_
_entity_poly.entity_id
_entity_poly.type
_entity_poly.pdbx_seq_one_letter_code
_entity_poly.pdbx_strand_id
1 'polypeptide(L)'
;ASSRSSVATTLVDRVQTLVSENKKAILIGTAAAAAIAVGGVAYYASTSSSRGTGSPTTDLEKGEKKDRKSKKKKKGVNDTDGPILEERKAKVENDEDDLSKYSPEVVAALTEEVSPTNERSRIAGLFKAKGNAAYKARDYAAAAKLYSSAIESSPTAEPVFYSNRAACYMNMVPPQYELVVQDCNEAIKLDSSYVKALNRRAMAFEALEQYSEALRDYTATTVLEKFANQATPRAVDRVLKTMSTKNAQEILKNRGPRLPPATFISAYFAAFRQRDLPVLPENPSEGDQKLMESFKALEEHDYNRSLELINDALNQSVSWDVGKSEALNLRGTYKFLLGDVEGAKNDLNESIKLVPSFTQSLVKIASVYMEQGEPDKAFDCFEEAIQHNREDPDIYYHRGQVLFIMNNFDDAAKNYTKSTELDDDFVFTHIQLAVAQYKAGNVANAMAQFRRTMKAFPQRSEPLNYYGELLLDQQRYQDAIEKFDKAIEIEKLNPQNVLALVNKGLTLFQMDQNIGAAERCCHEALRIDPECEAAVATLAQLSLQQGLVDAAVKYFERSAELARTEQELAGALTYQYATNAQIEFAKNYPQLASQMNAMARSL
;
A
#
# COMPACT_ATOMS: atom_id res chain seq x y z
N ALA A 1 -26.26 11.33 -28.32
CA ALA A 1 -26.14 10.00 -27.69
C ALA A 1 -24.75 9.47 -27.98
N SER A 2 -23.83 9.58 -27.03
CA SER A 2 -22.42 9.19 -27.15
C SER A 2 -22.10 8.30 -25.96
N SER A 3 -22.00 6.99 -26.21
CA SER A 3 -21.59 6.00 -25.21
C SER A 3 -20.06 6.02 -25.11
N ARG A 4 -19.55 6.69 -24.07
CA ARG A 4 -18.15 6.57 -23.67
C ARG A 4 -17.89 5.12 -23.27
N SER A 5 -17.08 4.40 -24.06
CA SER A 5 -16.57 3.07 -23.68
C SER A 5 -15.63 3.24 -22.50
N SER A 6 -15.96 2.63 -21.37
CA SER A 6 -15.09 2.54 -20.21
C SER A 6 -13.82 1.78 -20.57
N VAL A 7 -12.67 2.45 -20.46
CA VAL A 7 -11.34 1.86 -20.60
C VAL A 7 -11.20 0.72 -19.60
N ALA A 8 -10.89 -0.49 -20.07
CA ALA A 8 -10.67 -1.66 -19.23
C ALA A 8 -9.29 -1.57 -18.55
N THR A 9 -9.26 -1.16 -17.29
CA THR A 9 -8.08 -1.29 -16.40
C THR A 9 -7.70 -2.76 -16.22
N THR A 10 -6.39 -3.07 -16.12
CA THR A 10 -5.90 -4.44 -15.91
C THR A 10 -6.24 -4.96 -14.51
N LEU A 11 -6.23 -6.28 -14.30
CA LEU A 11 -6.52 -6.91 -12.99
C LEU A 11 -5.51 -6.48 -11.89
N VAL A 12 -4.25 -6.23 -12.24
CA VAL A 12 -3.22 -5.72 -11.32
C VAL A 12 -3.44 -4.23 -11.02
N ASP A 13 -3.78 -3.41 -12.02
CA ASP A 13 -4.19 -2.02 -11.80
C ASP A 13 -5.45 -1.95 -10.93
N ARG A 14 -6.36 -2.92 -11.08
CA ARG A 14 -7.53 -3.05 -10.21
C ARG A 14 -7.09 -3.43 -8.81
N VAL A 15 -6.13 -4.30 -8.58
CA VAL A 15 -5.62 -4.59 -7.23
C VAL A 15 -4.96 -3.35 -6.60
N GLN A 16 -4.04 -2.66 -7.29
CA GLN A 16 -3.38 -1.47 -6.73
C GLN A 16 -4.32 -0.26 -6.57
N THR A 17 -5.26 -0.05 -7.50
CA THR A 17 -6.21 1.08 -7.46
C THR A 17 -7.36 0.81 -6.48
N LEU A 18 -7.89 -0.43 -6.40
CA LEU A 18 -8.93 -0.83 -5.44
C LEU A 18 -8.42 -0.83 -3.99
N VAL A 19 -7.13 -1.12 -3.77
CA VAL A 19 -6.44 -1.01 -2.47
C VAL A 19 -6.33 0.45 -1.99
N SER A 20 -6.27 1.41 -2.91
CA SER A 20 -6.30 2.83 -2.56
C SER A 20 -7.72 3.35 -2.26
N GLU A 21 -8.76 2.71 -2.83
CA GLU A 21 -10.14 3.21 -2.81
C GLU A 21 -11.09 2.50 -1.81
N ASN A 22 -10.76 1.32 -1.27
CA ASN A 22 -11.68 0.55 -0.40
C ASN A 22 -11.21 0.33 1.05
N LYS A 23 -10.73 1.38 1.71
CA LYS A 23 -10.36 1.36 3.14
C LYS A 23 -11.54 1.16 4.10
N LYS A 24 -12.75 1.51 3.66
CA LYS A 24 -14.01 1.26 4.39
C LYS A 24 -14.36 -0.24 4.50
N ALA A 25 -13.97 -1.05 3.51
CA ALA A 25 -14.20 -2.50 3.52
C ALA A 25 -13.34 -3.20 4.58
N ILE A 26 -12.13 -2.66 4.84
CA ILE A 26 -11.21 -3.18 5.86
C ILE A 26 -11.84 -3.05 7.24
N LEU A 27 -12.44 -1.91 7.61
CA LEU A 27 -13.01 -1.69 8.95
C LEU A 27 -14.38 -2.36 9.22
N ILE A 28 -15.21 -2.60 8.20
CA ILE A 28 -16.63 -2.99 8.40
C ILE A 28 -16.85 -4.50 8.52
N GLY A 29 -16.02 -5.34 7.91
CA GLY A 29 -16.28 -6.77 8.00
C GLY A 29 -15.52 -7.60 6.99
N THR A 30 -15.13 -8.76 7.50
CA THR A 30 -14.55 -9.96 6.90
C THR A 30 -15.34 -10.57 5.71
N ALA A 31 -16.02 -9.77 4.87
CA ALA A 31 -16.81 -10.31 3.75
C ALA A 31 -17.06 -9.39 2.53
N ALA A 32 -16.63 -8.13 2.52
CA ALA A 32 -16.80 -7.28 1.32
C ALA A 32 -15.60 -7.35 0.35
N ALA A 33 -15.08 -8.57 0.11
CA ALA A 33 -14.05 -8.84 -0.90
C ALA A 33 -14.58 -9.77 -2.00
N ALA A 34 -15.88 -9.67 -2.32
CA ALA A 34 -16.52 -10.39 -3.42
C ALA A 34 -16.22 -9.74 -4.80
N ALA A 35 -14.94 -9.50 -5.09
CA ALA A 35 -14.43 -9.17 -6.42
C ALA A 35 -12.89 -9.34 -6.46
N ILE A 36 -12.40 -10.53 -6.13
CA ILE A 36 -10.96 -10.85 -6.21
C ILE A 36 -10.75 -11.74 -7.42
N ALA A 37 -10.24 -11.14 -8.49
CA ALA A 37 -9.49 -11.83 -9.53
C ALA A 37 -8.08 -11.20 -9.55
N VAL A 38 -7.05 -11.82 -8.98
CA VAL A 38 -6.06 -12.72 -9.60
C VAL A 38 -5.36 -12.10 -10.80
N GLY A 39 -4.18 -11.53 -10.54
CA GLY A 39 -3.24 -11.08 -11.55
C GLY A 39 -1.90 -11.80 -11.39
N GLY A 40 -1.36 -12.27 -12.50
CA GLY A 40 0.03 -12.68 -12.61
C GLY A 40 0.96 -11.52 -12.90
N VAL A 41 2.24 -11.86 -12.92
CA VAL A 41 3.41 -10.97 -12.91
C VAL A 41 3.49 -10.10 -14.16
N ALA A 42 3.42 -8.78 -13.93
CA ALA A 42 4.15 -7.81 -14.74
C ALA A 42 5.04 -7.03 -13.78
N TYR A 43 6.31 -7.42 -13.79
CA TYR A 43 7.39 -6.79 -13.07
C TYR A 43 7.73 -5.44 -13.72
N TYR A 44 7.78 -4.37 -12.90
CA TYR A 44 8.22 -3.00 -13.17
C TYR A 44 7.44 -2.17 -14.21
N ALA A 45 6.52 -1.33 -13.72
CA ALA A 45 6.53 0.14 -13.90
C ALA A 45 5.15 0.72 -13.55
N SER A 46 5.04 1.39 -12.41
CA SER A 46 4.19 2.58 -12.23
C SER A 46 4.22 3.03 -10.78
N THR A 47 5.17 3.91 -10.43
CA THR A 47 4.88 4.95 -9.46
C THR A 47 4.49 6.22 -10.20
N SER A 48 3.54 6.92 -9.61
CA SER A 48 2.68 7.93 -10.19
C SER A 48 3.40 9.20 -10.68
N SER A 49 2.93 9.77 -11.80
CA SER A 49 2.72 11.21 -11.85
C SER A 49 1.34 11.55 -12.41
N SER A 50 0.51 12.15 -11.56
CA SER A 50 -0.70 12.84 -11.96
C SER A 50 -0.33 14.08 -12.76
N ARG A 51 -0.53 14.09 -14.08
CA ARG A 51 -0.53 15.33 -14.86
C ARG A 51 -1.95 15.81 -15.07
N GLY A 52 -2.26 16.92 -14.40
CA GLY A 52 -3.44 17.73 -14.67
C GLY A 52 -3.40 18.22 -16.12
N THR A 53 -4.53 18.05 -16.80
CA THR A 53 -4.77 18.54 -18.15
C THR A 53 -4.89 20.06 -18.13
N GLY A 54 -3.93 20.75 -18.74
CA GLY A 54 -4.05 22.14 -19.14
C GLY A 54 -3.67 22.27 -20.61
N SER A 55 -4.63 22.60 -21.47
CA SER A 55 -4.37 23.05 -22.84
C SER A 55 -5.11 24.39 -23.07
N PRO A 56 -4.62 25.24 -23.97
CA PRO A 56 -4.64 26.70 -23.81
C PRO A 56 -5.66 27.39 -24.70
N THR A 57 -6.14 28.58 -24.29
CA THR A 57 -6.70 29.59 -25.22
C THR A 57 -6.48 31.01 -24.68
N THR A 58 -5.56 31.72 -25.34
CA THR A 58 -5.64 33.10 -25.86
C THR A 58 -6.69 34.10 -25.36
N ASP A 59 -6.17 35.29 -25.04
CA ASP A 59 -6.59 36.63 -25.50
C ASP A 59 -7.60 37.53 -24.73
N LEU A 60 -7.04 38.71 -24.37
CA LEU A 60 -7.54 40.09 -24.50
C LEU A 60 -8.39 40.78 -23.39
N GLU A 61 -7.76 41.83 -22.85
CA GLU A 61 -8.19 43.21 -22.51
C GLU A 61 -9.55 43.59 -21.89
N LYS A 62 -9.43 44.38 -20.81
CA LYS A 62 -10.14 45.62 -20.38
C LYS A 62 -11.68 45.71 -20.38
N GLY A 63 -12.21 46.17 -19.24
CA GLY A 63 -13.53 46.82 -19.15
C GLY A 63 -13.88 47.30 -17.74
N GLU A 64 -14.41 48.52 -17.64
CA GLU A 64 -14.49 49.39 -16.46
C GLU A 64 -15.62 49.15 -15.44
N LYS A 65 -15.41 49.79 -14.26
CA LYS A 65 -16.30 50.18 -13.15
C LYS A 65 -17.82 50.32 -13.43
N LYS A 66 -18.64 49.91 -12.44
CA LYS A 66 -19.61 50.82 -11.77
C LYS A 66 -20.20 50.29 -10.45
N ASP A 67 -20.27 51.21 -9.50
CA ASP A 67 -20.85 51.13 -8.14
C ASP A 67 -22.32 50.70 -8.06
N ARG A 68 -22.68 50.03 -6.95
CA ARG A 68 -23.88 50.36 -6.16
C ARG A 68 -23.85 49.78 -4.73
N LYS A 69 -23.92 50.70 -3.76
CA LYS A 69 -24.11 50.50 -2.31
C LYS A 69 -25.28 49.57 -1.97
N SER A 70 -25.11 48.67 -0.98
CA SER A 70 -26.11 48.50 0.09
C SER A 70 -25.59 47.74 1.33
N LYS A 71 -25.88 48.34 2.50
CA LYS A 71 -26.20 47.76 3.82
C LYS A 71 -25.24 46.76 4.50
N LYS A 72 -24.54 47.28 5.51
CA LYS A 72 -24.09 46.58 6.73
C LYS A 72 -25.19 45.64 7.26
N LYS A 73 -24.89 44.34 7.37
CA LYS A 73 -25.61 43.38 8.23
C LYS A 73 -24.58 42.58 9.05
N LYS A 74 -24.82 42.50 10.36
CA LYS A 74 -24.03 41.82 11.38
C LYS A 74 -23.69 40.37 10.98
N LYS A 75 -22.42 39.96 11.16
CA LYS A 75 -22.01 38.55 11.18
C LYS A 75 -22.65 37.88 12.40
N GLY A 76 -23.48 36.86 12.16
CA GLY A 76 -23.93 35.91 13.18
C GLY A 76 -22.94 34.76 13.31
N VAL A 77 -22.67 34.34 14.54
CA VAL A 77 -21.81 33.22 14.91
C VAL A 77 -22.60 31.93 14.72
N ASN A 78 -22.15 31.09 13.79
CA ASN A 78 -22.45 29.66 13.74
C ASN A 78 -21.15 28.96 13.35
N ASP A 79 -20.24 28.82 14.31
CA ASP A 79 -19.14 27.85 14.22
C ASP A 79 -19.66 26.48 14.67
N THR A 80 -19.46 25.47 13.83
CA THR A 80 -19.88 24.08 14.05
C THR A 80 -18.84 23.22 14.77
N ASP A 81 -17.79 23.80 15.36
CA ASP A 81 -16.62 23.05 15.88
C ASP A 81 -16.62 22.83 17.41
N GLY A 82 -17.75 22.93 18.10
CA GLY A 82 -17.85 22.62 19.52
C GLY A 82 -18.50 21.25 19.79
N PRO A 83 -17.92 20.35 20.61
CA PRO A 83 -18.58 19.09 20.95
C PRO A 83 -19.89 19.34 21.70
N ILE A 84 -20.96 18.69 21.25
CA ILE A 84 -22.28 18.73 21.89
C ILE A 84 -22.18 18.03 23.26
N LEU A 85 -22.20 18.82 24.34
CA LEU A 85 -22.21 18.36 25.72
C LEU A 85 -23.52 17.61 26.01
N GLU A 86 -23.42 16.47 26.70
CA GLU A 86 -24.58 15.64 27.04
C GLU A 86 -25.33 16.19 28.27
N GLU A 87 -26.57 16.63 28.07
CA GLU A 87 -27.49 16.98 29.15
C GLU A 87 -28.23 15.73 29.62
N ARG A 88 -27.74 15.10 30.70
CA ARG A 88 -28.59 14.26 31.55
C ARG A 88 -29.65 15.18 32.15
N LYS A 89 -30.90 15.11 31.68
CA LYS A 89 -32.04 15.90 32.20
C LYS A 89 -32.32 15.50 33.66
N ALA A 90 -31.71 16.22 34.59
CA ALA A 90 -32.31 16.43 35.91
C ALA A 90 -33.13 17.73 35.82
N LYS A 91 -34.40 17.68 36.21
CA LYS A 91 -35.17 18.89 36.50
C LYS A 91 -34.49 19.57 37.69
N VAL A 92 -33.75 20.65 37.44
CA VAL A 92 -33.31 21.56 38.48
C VAL A 92 -34.05 22.86 38.24
N GLU A 93 -34.98 23.17 39.15
CA GLU A 93 -35.68 24.44 39.20
C GLU A 93 -34.70 25.52 39.68
N ASN A 94 -34.64 26.61 38.91
CA ASN A 94 -34.16 27.96 39.21
C ASN A 94 -32.73 28.18 39.73
N ASP A 95 -32.10 29.15 39.06
CA ASP A 95 -30.82 29.78 39.35
C ASP A 95 -30.70 30.33 40.78
N GLU A 96 -29.45 30.32 41.28
CA GLU A 96 -28.90 30.97 42.51
C GLU A 96 -28.44 30.08 43.68
N ASP A 97 -28.09 28.80 43.46
CA ASP A 97 -27.25 28.10 44.46
C ASP A 97 -25.79 28.61 44.39
N ASP A 98 -25.37 29.28 45.46
CA ASP A 98 -24.00 29.74 45.71
C ASP A 98 -23.07 28.53 45.94
N LEU A 99 -22.31 28.17 44.90
CA LEU A 99 -21.41 27.01 44.96
C LEU A 99 -20.22 27.22 45.92
N SER A 100 -19.95 28.46 46.36
CA SER A 100 -18.88 28.73 47.32
C SER A 100 -19.14 28.09 48.68
N LYS A 101 -20.39 27.70 48.96
CA LYS A 101 -20.81 27.02 50.20
C LYS A 101 -20.52 25.52 50.20
N TYR A 102 -20.20 24.92 49.06
CA TYR A 102 -19.99 23.48 48.92
C TYR A 102 -18.49 23.16 48.75
N SER A 103 -17.69 23.44 49.80
CA SER A 103 -16.29 23.01 49.81
C SER A 103 -16.18 21.48 49.86
N PRO A 104 -15.02 20.90 49.45
CA PRO A 104 -14.79 19.47 49.58
C PRO A 104 -15.03 18.94 51.01
N GLU A 105 -14.69 19.72 52.05
CA GLU A 105 -14.95 19.31 53.44
C GLU A 105 -16.45 19.30 53.77
N VAL A 106 -17.20 20.30 53.29
CA VAL A 106 -18.65 20.39 53.52
C VAL A 106 -19.38 19.24 52.83
N VAL A 107 -19.00 18.90 51.60
CA VAL A 107 -19.61 17.80 50.84
C VAL A 107 -19.24 16.43 51.45
N ALA A 108 -18.03 16.29 51.99
CA ALA A 108 -17.60 15.09 52.70
C ALA A 108 -18.28 14.91 54.07
N ALA A 109 -18.70 16.01 54.72
CA ALA A 109 -19.33 16.01 56.04
C ALA A 109 -20.85 15.73 56.02
N LEU A 110 -21.47 15.54 54.85
CA LEU A 110 -22.88 15.16 54.73
C LEU A 110 -23.09 13.70 55.21
N THR A 111 -23.54 13.52 56.46
CA THR A 111 -23.72 12.21 57.15
C THR A 111 -25.05 11.51 56.82
N GLU A 112 -25.11 10.19 57.09
CA GLU A 112 -26.17 9.22 56.72
C GLU A 112 -27.62 9.53 57.15
N GLU A 113 -27.87 10.54 57.98
CA GLU A 113 -29.20 10.82 58.55
C GLU A 113 -30.18 11.53 57.60
N VAL A 114 -29.70 12.13 56.51
CA VAL A 114 -30.53 12.85 55.52
C VAL A 114 -30.19 12.39 54.10
N SER A 115 -30.79 11.29 53.64
CA SER A 115 -30.72 10.77 52.25
C SER A 115 -29.48 11.22 51.43
N PRO A 116 -28.24 10.97 51.89
CA PRO A 116 -27.05 11.75 51.51
C PRO A 116 -26.66 11.58 50.05
N THR A 117 -26.98 10.42 49.48
CA THR A 117 -26.76 10.06 48.08
C THR A 117 -27.51 11.01 47.14
N ASN A 118 -28.72 11.42 47.49
CA ASN A 118 -29.53 12.29 46.64
C ASN A 118 -28.98 13.73 46.64
N GLU A 119 -28.56 14.23 47.80
CA GLU A 119 -28.02 15.59 47.91
C GLU A 119 -26.62 15.70 47.29
N ARG A 120 -25.74 14.72 47.51
CA ARG A 120 -24.44 14.65 46.83
C ARG A 120 -24.57 14.56 45.31
N SER A 121 -25.56 13.78 44.82
CA SER A 121 -25.87 13.73 43.39
C SER A 121 -26.40 15.07 42.86
N ARG A 122 -27.23 15.78 43.64
CA ARG A 122 -27.73 17.12 43.30
C ARG A 122 -26.58 18.12 43.19
N ILE A 123 -25.70 18.14 44.17
CA ILE A 123 -24.51 19.02 44.22
C ILE A 123 -23.58 18.73 43.03
N ALA A 124 -23.27 17.47 42.74
CA ALA A 124 -22.48 17.08 41.57
C ALA A 124 -23.15 17.54 40.25
N GLY A 125 -24.47 17.42 40.17
CA GLY A 125 -25.27 17.94 39.05
C GLY A 125 -25.15 19.45 38.86
N LEU A 126 -25.17 20.24 39.94
CA LEU A 126 -24.99 21.69 39.91
C LEU A 126 -23.58 22.08 39.44
N PHE A 127 -22.54 21.44 39.99
CA PHE A 127 -21.16 21.65 39.55
C PHE A 127 -20.99 21.35 38.06
N LYS A 128 -21.56 20.24 37.56
CA LYS A 128 -21.57 19.92 36.13
C LYS A 128 -22.28 21.00 35.32
N ALA A 129 -23.45 21.47 35.75
CA ALA A 129 -24.21 22.48 35.02
C ALA A 129 -23.44 23.82 34.90
N LYS A 130 -22.81 24.29 35.98
CA LYS A 130 -21.94 25.47 35.93
C LYS A 130 -20.66 25.20 35.12
N GLY A 131 -20.10 23.99 35.19
CA GLY A 131 -19.00 23.56 34.34
C GLY A 131 -19.34 23.62 32.86
N ASN A 132 -20.53 23.16 32.47
CA ASN A 132 -21.05 23.27 31.10
C ASN A 132 -21.19 24.75 30.67
N ALA A 133 -21.65 25.62 31.57
CA ALA A 133 -21.77 27.05 31.29
C ALA A 133 -20.40 27.72 31.09
N ALA A 134 -19.43 27.44 31.97
CA ALA A 134 -18.05 27.92 31.84
C ALA A 134 -17.38 27.39 30.55
N TYR A 135 -17.63 26.13 30.20
CA TYR A 135 -17.14 25.55 28.94
C TYR A 135 -17.71 26.27 27.72
N LYS A 136 -19.03 26.55 27.71
CA LYS A 136 -19.69 27.34 26.64
C LYS A 136 -19.12 28.77 26.55
N ALA A 137 -18.70 29.33 27.68
CA ALA A 137 -18.01 30.62 27.75
C ALA A 137 -16.52 30.56 27.33
N ARG A 138 -16.02 29.38 26.93
CA ARG A 138 -14.61 29.11 26.60
C ARG A 138 -13.63 29.31 27.76
N ASP A 139 -14.12 29.34 29.00
CA ASP A 139 -13.28 29.31 30.20
C ASP A 139 -13.04 27.85 30.62
N TYR A 140 -12.13 27.20 29.89
CA TYR A 140 -11.83 25.78 30.07
C TYR A 140 -11.17 25.49 31.42
N ALA A 141 -10.40 26.45 31.97
CA ALA A 141 -9.75 26.31 33.26
C ALA A 141 -10.76 26.31 34.41
N ALA A 142 -11.71 27.25 34.41
CA ALA A 142 -12.79 27.25 35.39
C ALA A 142 -13.71 26.04 35.23
N ALA A 143 -14.05 25.68 33.98
CA ALA A 143 -14.87 24.50 33.69
C ALA A 143 -14.22 23.21 34.21
N ALA A 144 -12.92 23.02 34.00
CA ALA A 144 -12.19 21.85 34.50
C ALA A 144 -12.24 21.75 36.03
N LYS A 145 -12.06 22.87 36.76
CA LYS A 145 -12.18 22.90 38.22
C LYS A 145 -13.60 22.51 38.68
N LEU A 146 -14.62 23.05 38.03
CA LEU A 146 -16.02 22.73 38.33
C LEU A 146 -16.32 21.24 38.09
N TYR A 147 -15.79 20.63 37.03
CA TYR A 147 -15.94 19.19 36.84
C TYR A 147 -15.15 18.36 37.86
N SER A 148 -13.98 18.80 38.32
CA SER A 148 -13.28 18.16 39.44
C SER A 148 -14.15 18.17 40.70
N SER A 149 -14.76 19.30 41.03
CA SER A 149 -15.71 19.39 42.15
C SER A 149 -16.95 18.50 41.93
N ALA A 150 -17.43 18.33 40.69
CA ALA A 150 -18.50 17.39 40.38
C ALA A 150 -18.08 15.93 40.63
N ILE A 151 -16.86 15.54 40.24
CA ILE A 151 -16.31 14.21 40.46
C ILE A 151 -16.18 13.92 41.96
N GLU A 152 -15.62 14.86 42.74
CA GLU A 152 -15.45 14.73 44.19
C GLU A 152 -16.79 14.67 44.94
N SER A 153 -17.76 15.45 44.46
CA SER A 153 -19.09 15.52 45.08
C SER A 153 -19.95 14.30 44.80
N SER A 154 -19.74 13.65 43.65
CA SER A 154 -20.58 12.54 43.19
C SER A 154 -20.48 11.33 44.14
N PRO A 155 -21.60 10.73 44.55
CA PRO A 155 -21.57 9.51 45.36
C PRO A 155 -21.17 8.27 44.55
N THR A 156 -21.32 8.33 43.22
CA THR A 156 -20.92 7.26 42.28
C THR A 156 -20.10 7.85 41.15
N ALA A 157 -19.02 7.21 40.75
CA ALA A 157 -18.23 7.67 39.61
C ALA A 157 -19.07 7.64 38.33
N GLU A 158 -19.20 8.78 37.63
CA GLU A 158 -19.94 8.88 36.37
C GLU A 158 -18.98 9.22 35.21
N PRO A 159 -19.01 8.47 34.10
CA PRO A 159 -18.09 8.68 32.97
C PRO A 159 -18.23 10.07 32.33
N VAL A 160 -19.42 10.68 32.41
CA VAL A 160 -19.70 12.00 31.85
C VAL A 160 -18.86 13.10 32.48
N PHE A 161 -18.56 13.04 33.79
CA PHE A 161 -17.80 14.10 34.45
C PHE A 161 -16.34 14.10 34.00
N TYR A 162 -15.72 12.91 33.96
CA TYR A 162 -14.36 12.73 33.44
C TYR A 162 -14.28 13.15 31.96
N SER A 163 -15.22 12.70 31.13
CA SER A 163 -15.22 13.02 29.69
C SER A 163 -15.44 14.51 29.42
N ASN A 164 -16.24 15.21 30.23
CA ASN A 164 -16.39 16.65 30.15
C ASN A 164 -15.13 17.41 30.61
N ARG A 165 -14.45 16.94 31.66
CA ARG A 165 -13.17 17.52 32.11
C ARG A 165 -12.05 17.29 31.08
N ALA A 166 -12.00 16.11 30.48
CA ALA A 166 -11.13 15.81 29.33
C ALA A 166 -11.37 16.79 28.17
N ALA A 167 -12.63 17.13 27.87
CA ALA A 167 -12.94 18.11 26.84
C ALA A 167 -12.36 19.50 27.15
N CYS A 168 -12.33 19.91 28.43
CA CYS A 168 -11.66 21.14 28.84
C CYS A 168 -10.17 21.08 28.54
N TYR A 169 -9.47 20.03 29.00
CA TYR A 169 -8.03 19.86 28.79
C TYR A 169 -7.64 19.85 27.31
N MET A 170 -8.48 19.29 26.45
CA MET A 170 -8.29 19.29 25.00
C MET A 170 -8.33 20.70 24.38
N ASN A 171 -9.13 21.62 24.95
CA ASN A 171 -9.33 22.97 24.40
C ASN A 171 -8.54 24.07 25.15
N MET A 172 -7.76 23.71 26.17
CA MET A 172 -6.84 24.64 26.82
C MET A 172 -5.73 25.09 25.86
N VAL A 173 -5.06 26.20 26.20
CA VAL A 173 -3.92 26.72 25.44
C VAL A 173 -2.73 26.86 26.39
N PRO A 174 -1.68 26.01 26.27
CA PRO A 174 -1.60 24.84 25.38
C PRO A 174 -2.55 23.71 25.82
N PRO A 175 -2.96 22.80 24.91
CA PRO A 175 -3.73 21.61 25.26
C PRO A 175 -2.95 20.70 26.23
N GLN A 176 -3.67 20.03 27.13
CA GLN A 176 -3.07 19.12 28.13
C GLN A 176 -3.42 17.66 27.79
N TYR A 177 -2.82 17.11 26.74
CA TYR A 177 -3.20 15.81 26.16
C TYR A 177 -3.04 14.64 27.13
N GLU A 178 -2.04 14.64 28.00
CA GLU A 178 -1.82 13.59 28.99
C GLU A 178 -2.98 13.53 30.00
N LEU A 179 -3.51 14.70 30.41
CA LEU A 179 -4.70 14.76 31.28
C LEU A 179 -5.97 14.35 30.53
N VAL A 180 -6.08 14.64 29.23
CA VAL A 180 -7.18 14.12 28.38
C VAL A 180 -7.15 12.59 28.40
N VAL A 181 -5.98 11.97 28.22
CA VAL A 181 -5.82 10.51 28.25
C VAL A 181 -6.21 9.94 29.61
N GLN A 182 -5.75 10.54 30.71
CA GLN A 182 -6.07 10.10 32.07
C GLN A 182 -7.58 10.13 32.34
N ASP A 183 -8.25 11.24 32.05
CA ASP A 183 -9.69 11.35 32.27
C ASP A 183 -10.50 10.42 31.36
N CYS A 184 -10.09 10.27 30.10
CA CYS A 184 -10.76 9.34 29.20
C CYS A 184 -10.55 7.88 29.66
N ASN A 185 -9.39 7.52 30.22
CA ASN A 185 -9.18 6.21 30.82
C ASN A 185 -10.17 5.94 31.96
N GLU A 186 -10.37 6.90 32.87
CA GLU A 186 -11.36 6.75 33.95
C GLU A 186 -12.79 6.64 33.39
N ALA A 187 -13.15 7.45 32.39
CA ALA A 187 -14.47 7.36 31.76
C ALA A 187 -14.70 5.97 31.10
N ILE A 188 -13.70 5.44 30.40
CA ILE A 188 -13.78 4.16 29.68
C ILE A 188 -13.75 2.97 30.65
N LYS A 189 -13.08 3.09 31.81
CA LYS A 189 -13.17 2.08 32.89
C LYS A 189 -14.60 1.93 33.41
N LEU A 190 -15.37 3.02 33.46
CA LEU A 190 -16.75 3.04 33.95
C LEU A 190 -17.76 2.61 32.86
N ASP A 191 -17.54 3.05 31.63
CA ASP A 191 -18.32 2.65 30.45
C ASP A 191 -17.38 2.44 29.26
N SER A 192 -17.07 1.17 28.99
CA SER A 192 -16.17 0.80 27.90
C SER A 192 -16.70 1.18 26.52
N SER A 193 -18.02 1.35 26.38
CA SER A 193 -18.66 1.73 25.12
C SER A 193 -18.79 3.24 24.93
N TYR A 194 -18.18 4.06 25.80
CA TYR A 194 -18.38 5.50 25.79
C TYR A 194 -17.63 6.19 24.64
N VAL A 195 -18.29 6.22 23.48
CA VAL A 195 -17.80 6.75 22.18
C VAL A 195 -17.12 8.11 22.31
N LYS A 196 -17.69 9.04 23.10
CA LYS A 196 -17.11 10.39 23.26
C LYS A 196 -15.76 10.38 23.97
N ALA A 197 -15.59 9.53 24.98
CA ALA A 197 -14.31 9.40 25.68
C ALA A 197 -13.28 8.68 24.80
N LEU A 198 -13.67 7.62 24.09
CA LEU A 198 -12.81 6.93 23.12
C LEU A 198 -12.29 7.88 22.05
N ASN A 199 -13.19 8.65 21.42
CA ASN A 199 -12.79 9.59 20.36
C ASN A 199 -11.86 10.71 20.89
N ARG A 200 -12.12 11.24 22.08
CA ARG A 200 -11.23 12.25 22.70
C ARG A 200 -9.86 11.68 23.04
N ARG A 201 -9.82 10.46 23.57
CA ARG A 201 -8.56 9.76 23.86
C ARG A 201 -7.78 9.48 22.58
N ALA A 202 -8.46 9.07 21.50
CA ALA A 202 -7.86 8.88 20.19
C ALA A 202 -7.20 10.16 19.66
N MET A 203 -7.89 11.30 19.75
CA MET A 203 -7.35 12.61 19.33
C MET A 203 -6.14 13.02 20.18
N ALA A 204 -6.17 12.76 21.49
CA ALA A 204 -5.04 13.04 22.37
C ALA A 204 -3.83 12.14 22.07
N PHE A 205 -4.05 10.83 21.86
CA PHE A 205 -2.99 9.90 21.44
C PHE A 205 -2.40 10.29 20.10
N GLU A 206 -3.22 10.70 19.13
CA GLU A 206 -2.74 11.18 17.83
C GLU A 206 -1.86 12.43 17.97
N ALA A 207 -2.26 13.38 18.83
CA ALA A 207 -1.47 14.58 19.10
C ALA A 207 -0.16 14.30 19.86
N LEU A 208 -0.11 13.21 20.63
CA LEU A 208 1.08 12.70 21.31
C LEU A 208 1.94 11.76 20.43
N GLU A 209 1.58 11.60 19.15
CA GLU A 209 2.19 10.65 18.20
C GLU A 209 2.13 9.17 18.64
N GLN A 210 1.22 8.83 19.56
CA GLN A 210 0.91 7.47 19.98
C GLN A 210 -0.11 6.83 19.01
N TYR A 211 0.32 6.65 17.76
CA TYR A 211 -0.56 6.29 16.65
C TYR A 211 -1.25 4.92 16.81
N SER A 212 -0.57 3.95 17.43
CA SER A 212 -1.14 2.61 17.65
C SER A 212 -2.35 2.66 18.59
N GLU A 213 -2.25 3.45 19.65
CA GLU A 213 -3.31 3.68 20.62
C GLU A 213 -4.44 4.52 20.01
N ALA A 214 -4.10 5.57 19.25
CA ALA A 214 -5.07 6.37 18.51
C ALA A 214 -5.88 5.51 17.51
N LEU A 215 -5.21 4.64 16.76
CA LEU A 215 -5.83 3.74 15.80
C LEU A 215 -6.84 2.80 16.47
N ARG A 216 -6.48 2.22 17.62
CA ARG A 216 -7.37 1.33 18.38
C ARG A 216 -8.65 2.05 18.79
N ASP A 217 -8.53 3.25 19.34
CA ASP A 217 -9.69 4.02 19.82
C ASP A 217 -10.55 4.55 18.67
N TYR A 218 -9.96 5.05 17.58
CA TYR A 218 -10.72 5.45 16.40
C TYR A 218 -11.43 4.26 15.73
N THR A 219 -10.79 3.08 15.70
CA THR A 219 -11.40 1.85 15.19
C THR A 219 -12.61 1.46 16.05
N ALA A 220 -12.45 1.43 17.39
CA ALA A 220 -13.53 1.12 18.31
C ALA A 220 -14.69 2.13 18.18
N THR A 221 -14.39 3.42 18.12
CA THR A 221 -15.36 4.51 17.94
C THR A 221 -16.15 4.32 16.63
N THR A 222 -15.45 4.08 15.53
CA THR A 222 -16.04 3.87 14.20
C THR A 222 -17.04 2.70 14.21
N VAL A 223 -16.65 1.59 14.83
CA VAL A 223 -17.47 0.38 14.92
C VAL A 223 -18.68 0.59 15.84
N LEU A 224 -18.48 1.18 17.02
CA LEU A 224 -19.56 1.46 17.99
C LEU A 224 -20.62 2.40 17.40
N GLU A 225 -20.19 3.38 16.60
CA GLU A 225 -21.08 4.29 15.87
C GLU A 225 -21.71 3.65 14.62
N LYS A 226 -21.40 2.38 14.31
CA LYS A 226 -21.87 1.66 13.12
C LYS A 226 -21.63 2.46 11.84
N PHE A 227 -20.48 3.14 11.75
CA PHE A 227 -20.08 3.93 10.58
C PHE A 227 -21.02 5.11 10.26
N ALA A 228 -21.87 5.52 11.21
CA ALA A 228 -22.78 6.65 11.02
C ALA A 228 -22.04 7.98 10.87
N ASN A 229 -20.91 8.14 11.55
CA ASN A 229 -20.06 9.32 11.47
C ASN A 229 -18.89 9.07 10.51
N GLN A 230 -18.72 9.93 9.50
CA GLN A 230 -17.62 9.81 8.54
C GLN A 230 -16.30 10.40 9.05
N ALA A 231 -16.29 11.13 10.17
CA ALA A 231 -15.09 11.72 10.73
C ALA A 231 -14.13 10.66 11.30
N THR A 232 -14.68 9.64 11.96
CA THR A 232 -13.93 8.58 12.65
C THR A 232 -13.25 7.61 11.67
N PRO A 233 -13.89 7.10 10.60
CA PRO A 233 -13.20 6.38 9.52
C PRO A 233 -12.09 7.20 8.85
N ARG A 234 -12.31 8.50 8.60
CA ARG A 234 -11.28 9.38 8.01
C ARG A 234 -10.09 9.54 8.95
N ALA A 235 -10.31 9.57 10.26
CA ALA A 235 -9.24 9.60 11.25
C ALA A 235 -8.46 8.28 11.25
N VAL A 236 -9.13 7.12 11.16
CA VAL A 236 -8.46 5.82 10.98
C VAL A 236 -7.56 5.83 9.74
N ASP A 237 -8.08 6.25 8.59
CA ASP A 237 -7.32 6.30 7.34
C ASP A 237 -6.09 7.20 7.43
N ARG A 238 -6.24 8.36 8.08
CA ARG A 238 -5.15 9.32 8.30
C ARG A 238 -4.08 8.72 9.21
N VAL A 239 -4.47 8.20 10.38
CA VAL A 239 -3.54 7.61 11.36
C VAL A 239 -2.80 6.42 10.76
N LEU A 240 -3.50 5.51 10.09
CA LEU A 240 -2.89 4.38 9.38
C LEU A 240 -1.86 4.83 8.36
N LYS A 241 -2.20 5.80 7.51
CA LYS A 241 -1.27 6.32 6.50
C LYS A 241 -0.04 6.94 7.16
N THR A 242 -0.23 7.79 8.16
CA THR A 242 0.86 8.47 8.86
C THR A 242 1.80 7.47 9.53
N MET A 243 1.27 6.56 10.36
CA MET A 243 2.10 5.61 11.10
C MET A 243 2.78 4.59 10.19
N SER A 244 2.09 4.12 9.13
CA SER A 244 2.68 3.13 8.22
C SER A 244 3.79 3.73 7.39
N THR A 245 3.64 4.98 6.93
CA THR A 245 4.69 5.69 6.20
C THR A 245 5.90 5.96 7.10
N LYS A 246 5.68 6.50 8.31
CA LYS A 246 6.77 6.80 9.27
C LYS A 246 7.55 5.53 9.63
N ASN A 247 6.84 4.45 9.94
CA ASN A 247 7.48 3.19 10.32
C ASN A 247 8.15 2.51 9.12
N ALA A 248 7.59 2.61 7.90
CA ALA A 248 8.24 2.11 6.69
C ALA A 248 9.59 2.80 6.45
N GLN A 249 9.63 4.13 6.57
CA GLN A 249 10.86 4.92 6.44
C GLN A 249 11.91 4.52 7.48
N GLU A 250 11.51 4.34 8.74
CA GLU A 250 12.41 3.92 9.81
C GLU A 250 12.95 2.50 9.59
N ILE A 251 12.09 1.57 9.19
CA ILE A 251 12.48 0.18 8.89
C ILE A 251 13.45 0.14 7.71
N LEU A 252 13.16 0.84 6.61
CA LEU A 252 14.04 0.85 5.43
C LEU A 252 15.38 1.49 5.70
N LYS A 253 15.40 2.57 6.50
CA LYS A 253 16.65 3.20 6.95
C LYS A 253 17.55 2.21 7.70
N ASN A 254 16.97 1.29 8.47
CA ASN A 254 17.72 0.32 9.27
C ASN A 254 18.03 -0.99 8.53
N ARG A 255 17.23 -1.38 7.52
CA ARG A 255 17.43 -2.63 6.76
C ARG A 255 18.60 -2.59 5.80
N GLY A 256 19.00 -1.40 5.34
CA GLY A 256 19.99 -1.26 4.27
C GLY A 256 19.48 -1.75 2.91
N PRO A 257 20.20 -1.45 1.81
CA PRO A 257 19.82 -1.93 0.49
C PRO A 257 19.98 -3.45 0.42
N ARG A 258 18.93 -4.16 -0.03
CA ARG A 258 18.94 -5.61 -0.19
C ARG A 258 18.52 -5.95 -1.62
N LEU A 259 19.25 -6.88 -2.24
CA LEU A 259 18.87 -7.41 -3.54
C LEU A 259 17.45 -8.03 -3.47
N PRO A 260 16.63 -7.87 -4.53
CA PRO A 260 15.38 -8.58 -4.66
C PRO A 260 15.55 -10.10 -4.59
N PRO A 261 14.46 -10.88 -4.40
CA PRO A 261 14.53 -12.33 -4.43
C PRO A 261 15.20 -12.88 -5.70
N ALA A 262 15.88 -14.01 -5.57
CA ALA A 262 16.61 -14.62 -6.68
C ALA A 262 15.71 -14.91 -7.90
N THR A 263 14.46 -15.32 -7.69
CA THR A 263 13.48 -15.60 -8.75
C THR A 263 13.18 -14.37 -9.60
N PHE A 264 13.12 -13.22 -8.97
CA PHE A 264 12.90 -11.94 -9.62
C PHE A 264 14.14 -11.46 -10.40
N ILE A 265 15.33 -11.59 -9.80
CA ILE A 265 16.57 -11.23 -10.48
C ILE A 265 16.78 -12.13 -11.70
N SER A 266 16.51 -13.43 -11.55
CA SER A 266 16.52 -14.40 -12.65
C SER A 266 15.56 -13.98 -13.76
N ALA A 267 14.31 -13.61 -13.43
CA ALA A 267 13.34 -13.14 -14.41
C ALA A 267 13.78 -11.85 -15.13
N TYR A 268 14.41 -10.91 -14.42
CA TYR A 268 14.96 -9.70 -15.02
C TYR A 268 16.05 -10.03 -16.04
N PHE A 269 17.05 -10.83 -15.67
CA PHE A 269 18.14 -11.19 -16.59
C PHE A 269 17.66 -12.09 -17.74
N ALA A 270 16.70 -12.97 -17.50
CA ALA A 270 16.06 -13.79 -18.54
C ALA A 270 15.27 -12.97 -19.57
N ALA A 271 14.96 -11.70 -19.28
CA ALA A 271 14.34 -10.78 -20.21
C ALA A 271 15.33 -10.21 -21.26
N PHE A 272 16.63 -10.45 -21.09
CA PHE A 272 17.67 -10.11 -22.05
C PHE A 272 18.17 -11.39 -22.72
N ARG A 273 18.47 -11.33 -24.01
CA ARG A 273 19.06 -12.46 -24.73
C ARG A 273 20.50 -12.70 -24.28
N GLN A 274 20.90 -13.97 -24.27
CA GLN A 274 22.28 -14.35 -23.95
C GLN A 274 23.24 -13.77 -24.99
N ARG A 275 24.40 -13.34 -24.50
CA ARG A 275 25.48 -12.75 -25.29
C ARG A 275 26.79 -13.44 -24.94
N ASP A 276 27.71 -13.45 -25.89
CA ASP A 276 29.07 -13.92 -25.64
C ASP A 276 29.74 -13.04 -24.57
N LEU A 277 30.45 -13.69 -23.65
CA LEU A 277 31.25 -13.00 -22.65
C LEU A 277 32.41 -12.24 -23.32
N PRO A 278 32.85 -11.10 -22.76
CA PRO A 278 33.96 -10.36 -23.32
C PRO A 278 35.27 -11.17 -23.26
N VAL A 279 36.08 -11.07 -24.31
CA VAL A 279 37.37 -11.75 -24.39
C VAL A 279 38.39 -11.03 -23.51
N LEU A 280 39.06 -11.78 -22.63
CA LEU A 280 40.12 -11.24 -21.77
C LEU A 280 41.31 -10.75 -22.61
N PRO A 281 41.99 -9.67 -22.19
CA PRO A 281 43.25 -9.25 -22.79
C PRO A 281 44.36 -10.29 -22.52
N GLU A 282 45.46 -10.23 -23.29
CA GLU A 282 46.58 -11.18 -23.17
C GLU A 282 47.16 -11.26 -21.75
N ASN A 283 47.19 -10.14 -21.03
CA ASN A 283 47.67 -10.05 -19.65
C ASN A 283 46.55 -9.47 -18.77
N PRO A 284 45.60 -10.30 -18.31
CA PRO A 284 44.46 -9.83 -17.54
C PRO A 284 44.87 -9.35 -16.15
N SER A 285 44.38 -8.18 -15.75
CA SER A 285 44.48 -7.67 -14.38
C SER A 285 43.69 -8.54 -13.40
N GLU A 286 43.87 -8.30 -12.11
CA GLU A 286 43.03 -8.94 -11.08
C GLU A 286 41.55 -8.54 -11.27
N GLY A 287 41.28 -7.27 -11.58
CA GLY A 287 39.94 -6.78 -11.89
C GLY A 287 39.30 -7.45 -13.11
N ASP A 288 40.09 -7.77 -14.13
CA ASP A 288 39.64 -8.47 -15.33
C ASP A 288 39.19 -9.90 -15.00
N GLN A 289 39.94 -10.60 -14.14
CA GLN A 289 39.60 -11.94 -13.68
C GLN A 289 38.34 -11.91 -12.81
N LYS A 290 38.22 -10.93 -11.92
CA LYS A 290 37.03 -10.73 -11.08
C LYS A 290 35.76 -10.45 -11.87
N LEU A 291 35.87 -9.71 -12.98
CA LEU A 291 34.76 -9.52 -13.92
C LEU A 291 34.26 -10.88 -14.46
N MET A 292 35.16 -11.74 -14.91
CA MET A 292 34.78 -13.07 -15.41
C MET A 292 34.20 -13.97 -14.31
N GLU A 293 34.76 -13.93 -13.09
CA GLU A 293 34.17 -14.59 -11.93
C GLU A 293 32.75 -14.08 -11.64
N SER A 294 32.49 -12.78 -11.81
CA SER A 294 31.17 -12.19 -11.58
C SER A 294 30.12 -12.69 -12.57
N PHE A 295 30.49 -12.89 -13.84
CA PHE A 295 29.60 -13.47 -14.85
C PHE A 295 29.30 -14.93 -14.57
N LYS A 296 30.31 -15.69 -14.15
CA LYS A 296 30.11 -17.06 -13.73
C LYS A 296 29.14 -17.16 -12.53
N ALA A 297 29.33 -16.31 -11.51
CA ALA A 297 28.42 -16.25 -10.37
C ALA A 297 26.99 -15.87 -10.79
N LEU A 298 26.83 -14.98 -11.77
CA LEU A 298 25.53 -14.61 -12.34
C LEU A 298 24.85 -15.82 -13.03
N GLU A 299 25.59 -16.56 -13.85
CA GLU A 299 25.12 -17.80 -14.50
C GLU A 299 24.72 -18.87 -13.49
N GLU A 300 25.46 -18.98 -12.38
CA GLU A 300 25.17 -19.88 -11.25
C GLU A 300 24.04 -19.37 -10.33
N HIS A 301 23.47 -18.21 -10.64
CA HIS A 301 22.40 -17.54 -9.88
C HIS A 301 22.80 -17.13 -8.45
N ASP A 302 24.11 -17.02 -8.19
CA ASP A 302 24.64 -16.43 -6.97
C ASP A 302 24.78 -14.91 -7.14
N TYR A 303 23.63 -14.23 -7.10
CA TYR A 303 23.54 -12.79 -7.39
C TYR A 303 24.26 -11.92 -6.36
N ASN A 304 24.32 -12.34 -5.09
CA ASN A 304 25.07 -11.62 -4.07
C ASN A 304 26.57 -11.72 -4.37
N ARG A 305 27.06 -12.92 -4.70
CA ARG A 305 28.47 -13.11 -5.05
C ARG A 305 28.85 -12.37 -6.33
N SER A 306 27.98 -12.39 -7.33
CA SER A 306 28.18 -11.63 -8.57
C SER A 306 28.28 -10.11 -8.29
N LEU A 307 27.40 -9.57 -7.44
CA LEU A 307 27.45 -8.16 -7.02
C LEU A 307 28.73 -7.82 -6.22
N GLU A 308 29.18 -8.69 -5.33
CA GLU A 308 30.47 -8.49 -4.64
C GLU A 308 31.63 -8.45 -5.64
N LEU A 309 31.70 -9.45 -6.51
CA LEU A 309 32.76 -9.60 -7.50
C LEU A 309 32.81 -8.45 -8.50
N ILE A 310 31.66 -7.92 -8.93
CA ILE A 310 31.64 -6.78 -9.86
C ILE A 310 32.11 -5.48 -9.20
N ASN A 311 31.84 -5.30 -7.91
CA ASN A 311 32.38 -4.19 -7.14
C ASN A 311 33.89 -4.31 -6.96
N ASP A 312 34.37 -5.50 -6.62
CA ASP A 312 35.80 -5.79 -6.50
C ASP A 312 36.53 -5.60 -7.83
N ALA A 313 35.96 -6.08 -8.94
CA ALA A 313 36.51 -5.91 -10.28
C ALA A 313 36.78 -4.43 -10.62
N LEU A 314 35.81 -3.56 -10.34
CA LEU A 314 35.93 -2.13 -10.60
C LEU A 314 36.90 -1.44 -9.62
N ASN A 315 37.00 -1.90 -8.37
CA ASN A 315 37.97 -1.39 -7.39
C ASN A 315 39.41 -1.77 -7.72
N GLN A 316 39.62 -2.97 -8.28
CA GLN A 316 40.93 -3.48 -8.70
C GLN A 316 41.34 -3.04 -10.12
N SER A 317 40.52 -2.20 -10.76
CA SER A 317 40.68 -1.71 -12.13
C SER A 317 40.57 -2.80 -13.21
N VAL A 318 39.48 -2.73 -13.98
CA VAL A 318 39.34 -3.45 -15.25
C VAL A 318 40.18 -2.75 -16.32
N SER A 319 41.05 -3.49 -17.00
CA SER A 319 42.19 -2.97 -17.76
C SER A 319 41.87 -2.50 -19.18
N TRP A 320 40.67 -2.81 -19.70
CA TRP A 320 40.27 -2.46 -21.06
C TRP A 320 38.83 -1.95 -21.15
N ASP A 321 38.56 -1.12 -22.16
CA ASP A 321 37.30 -0.37 -22.27
C ASP A 321 36.06 -1.25 -22.37
N VAL A 322 36.11 -2.34 -23.17
CA VAL A 322 34.98 -3.26 -23.31
C VAL A 322 34.68 -3.96 -21.98
N GLY A 323 35.69 -4.51 -21.30
CA GLY A 323 35.51 -5.14 -20.00
C GLY A 323 34.99 -4.17 -18.95
N LYS A 324 35.55 -2.94 -18.92
CA LYS A 324 35.10 -1.91 -17.97
C LYS A 324 33.67 -1.47 -18.26
N SER A 325 33.29 -1.36 -19.53
CA SER A 325 31.94 -1.02 -19.95
C SER A 325 30.93 -2.12 -19.58
N GLU A 326 31.29 -3.39 -19.75
CA GLU A 326 30.52 -4.56 -19.28
C GLU A 326 30.38 -4.58 -17.75
N ALA A 327 31.47 -4.30 -17.02
CA ALA A 327 31.45 -4.23 -15.56
C ALA A 327 30.52 -3.14 -15.03
N LEU A 328 30.56 -1.94 -15.64
CA LEU A 328 29.68 -0.83 -15.32
C LEU A 328 28.22 -1.13 -15.71
N ASN A 329 27.98 -1.80 -16.84
CA ASN A 329 26.64 -2.25 -17.22
C ASN A 329 26.04 -3.18 -16.15
N LEU A 330 26.79 -4.19 -15.71
CA LEU A 330 26.32 -5.15 -14.71
C LEU A 330 26.13 -4.49 -13.33
N ARG A 331 27.08 -3.67 -12.86
CA ARG A 331 26.92 -2.95 -11.58
C ARG A 331 25.75 -1.96 -11.64
N GLY A 332 25.60 -1.23 -12.74
CA GLY A 332 24.47 -0.33 -12.97
C GLY A 332 23.13 -1.07 -12.95
N THR A 333 23.09 -2.27 -13.51
CA THR A 333 21.92 -3.18 -13.43
C THR A 333 21.59 -3.52 -11.97
N TYR A 334 22.58 -3.96 -11.19
CA TYR A 334 22.36 -4.27 -9.77
C TYR A 334 21.91 -3.06 -8.95
N LYS A 335 22.50 -1.89 -9.18
CA LYS A 335 22.06 -0.65 -8.54
C LYS A 335 20.60 -0.32 -8.86
N PHE A 336 20.18 -0.51 -10.11
CA PHE A 336 18.78 -0.32 -10.49
C PHE A 336 17.87 -1.31 -9.73
N LEU A 337 18.25 -2.58 -9.65
CA LEU A 337 17.52 -3.61 -8.90
C LEU A 337 17.47 -3.33 -7.39
N LEU A 338 18.47 -2.63 -6.84
CA LEU A 338 18.52 -2.16 -5.45
C LEU A 338 17.74 -0.86 -5.21
N GLY A 339 17.19 -0.24 -6.26
CA GLY A 339 16.51 1.06 -6.19
C GLY A 339 17.45 2.27 -6.16
N ASP A 340 18.76 2.08 -6.35
CA ASP A 340 19.74 3.18 -6.54
C ASP A 340 19.70 3.68 -7.99
N VAL A 341 18.63 4.41 -8.32
CA VAL A 341 18.35 4.93 -9.67
C VAL A 341 19.46 5.86 -10.17
N GLU A 342 19.97 6.75 -9.31
CA GLU A 342 21.04 7.69 -9.67
C GLU A 342 22.38 6.98 -9.87
N GLY A 343 22.73 6.05 -8.98
CA GLY A 343 23.95 5.26 -9.14
C GLY A 343 23.91 4.36 -10.37
N ALA A 344 22.75 3.78 -10.70
CA ALA A 344 22.54 3.02 -11.93
C ALA A 344 22.75 3.88 -13.17
N LYS A 345 22.15 5.08 -13.19
CA LYS A 345 22.29 6.07 -14.28
C LYS A 345 23.75 6.44 -14.51
N ASN A 346 24.51 6.68 -13.45
CA ASN A 346 25.91 7.06 -13.53
C ASN A 346 26.76 5.95 -14.15
N ASP A 347 26.60 4.70 -13.70
CA ASP A 347 27.35 3.57 -14.22
C ASP A 347 26.99 3.28 -15.69
N LEU A 348 25.70 3.31 -16.04
CA LEU A 348 25.26 3.06 -17.42
C LEU A 348 25.73 4.15 -18.38
N ASN A 349 25.68 5.43 -17.98
CA ASN A 349 26.24 6.50 -18.81
C ASN A 349 27.75 6.36 -19.01
N GLU A 350 28.49 5.94 -17.97
CA GLU A 350 29.93 5.74 -18.10
C GLU A 350 30.25 4.53 -18.98
N SER A 351 29.45 3.46 -18.89
CA SER A 351 29.50 2.31 -19.81
C SER A 351 29.32 2.75 -21.26
N ILE A 352 28.30 3.58 -21.55
CA ILE A 352 28.00 4.12 -22.89
C ILE A 352 29.14 5.01 -23.39
N LYS A 353 29.73 5.86 -22.55
CA LYS A 353 30.87 6.70 -22.97
C LYS A 353 32.08 5.87 -23.39
N LEU A 354 32.37 4.78 -22.68
CA LEU A 354 33.48 3.89 -23.00
C LEU A 354 33.23 3.11 -24.30
N VAL A 355 32.00 2.61 -24.47
CA VAL A 355 31.59 1.86 -25.65
C VAL A 355 30.21 2.32 -26.10
N PRO A 356 30.13 3.35 -26.98
CA PRO A 356 28.83 3.90 -27.43
C PRO A 356 27.95 2.87 -28.14
N SER A 357 28.58 1.92 -28.84
CA SER A 357 27.88 0.84 -29.54
C SER A 357 27.34 -0.27 -28.62
N PHE A 358 27.50 -0.17 -27.29
CA PHE A 358 27.00 -1.16 -26.36
C PHE A 358 25.49 -1.00 -26.14
N THR A 359 24.72 -1.59 -27.04
CA THR A 359 23.24 -1.53 -27.07
C THR A 359 22.58 -1.87 -25.75
N GLN A 360 23.07 -2.87 -25.01
CA GLN A 360 22.45 -3.26 -23.74
C GLN A 360 22.52 -2.15 -22.69
N SER A 361 23.58 -1.32 -22.67
CA SER A 361 23.65 -0.17 -21.75
C SER A 361 22.64 0.92 -22.12
N LEU A 362 22.47 1.18 -23.44
CA LEU A 362 21.45 2.09 -23.96
C LEU A 362 20.03 1.60 -23.66
N VAL A 363 19.78 0.30 -23.79
CA VAL A 363 18.49 -0.32 -23.45
C VAL A 363 18.22 -0.23 -21.95
N LYS A 364 19.20 -0.57 -21.10
CA LYS A 364 19.03 -0.55 -19.63
C LYS A 364 18.87 0.87 -19.07
N ILE A 365 19.56 1.87 -19.62
CA ILE A 365 19.39 3.26 -19.17
C ILE A 365 18.01 3.81 -19.57
N ALA A 366 17.38 3.31 -20.63
CA ALA A 366 16.00 3.65 -20.95
C ALA A 366 15.04 3.28 -19.81
N SER A 367 15.23 2.13 -19.15
CA SER A 367 14.46 1.76 -17.95
C SER A 367 14.69 2.70 -16.77
N VAL A 368 15.92 3.20 -16.61
CA VAL A 368 16.25 4.20 -15.58
C VAL A 368 15.51 5.51 -15.84
N TYR A 369 15.48 5.98 -17.10
CA TYR A 369 14.73 7.18 -17.47
C TYR A 369 13.22 7.01 -17.29
N MET A 370 12.67 5.82 -17.55
CA MET A 370 11.27 5.52 -17.27
C MET A 370 10.95 5.61 -15.78
N GLU A 371 11.81 5.08 -14.90
CA GLU A 371 11.65 5.20 -13.44
C GLU A 371 11.75 6.67 -12.97
N GLN A 372 12.55 7.49 -13.64
CA GLN A 372 12.65 8.93 -13.38
C GLN A 372 11.47 9.75 -13.97
N GLY A 373 10.53 9.12 -14.68
CA GLY A 373 9.42 9.81 -15.32
C GLY A 373 9.82 10.63 -16.56
N GLU A 374 10.91 10.25 -17.23
CA GLU A 374 11.49 10.91 -18.40
C GLU A 374 11.37 10.02 -19.67
N PRO A 375 10.15 9.70 -20.16
CA PRO A 375 9.97 8.75 -21.27
C PRO A 375 10.60 9.22 -22.59
N ASP A 376 10.66 10.52 -22.85
CA ASP A 376 11.27 11.05 -24.09
C ASP A 376 12.75 10.65 -24.18
N LYS A 377 13.48 10.76 -23.07
CA LYS A 377 14.90 10.33 -23.02
C LYS A 377 15.06 8.82 -23.14
N ALA A 378 14.11 8.04 -22.62
CA ALA A 378 14.10 6.60 -22.83
C ALA A 378 13.99 6.24 -24.33
N PHE A 379 13.16 6.96 -25.09
CA PHE A 379 13.08 6.77 -26.54
C PHE A 379 14.33 7.25 -27.28
N ASP A 380 14.94 8.37 -26.87
CA ASP A 380 16.23 8.81 -27.44
C ASP A 380 17.31 7.71 -27.32
N CYS A 381 17.38 7.04 -26.17
CA CYS A 381 18.30 5.92 -25.97
C CYS A 381 18.02 4.73 -26.90
N PHE A 382 16.75 4.42 -27.18
CA PHE A 382 16.41 3.37 -28.15
C PHE A 382 16.76 3.77 -29.58
N GLU A 383 16.53 5.02 -29.97
CA GLU A 383 16.92 5.51 -31.30
C GLU A 383 18.44 5.51 -31.47
N GLU A 384 19.20 5.87 -30.43
CA GLU A 384 20.66 5.74 -30.41
C GLU A 384 21.10 4.27 -30.52
N ALA A 385 20.46 3.35 -29.79
CA ALA A 385 20.75 1.92 -29.87
C ALA A 385 20.51 1.37 -31.30
N ILE A 386 19.43 1.80 -31.95
CA ILE A 386 19.10 1.41 -33.34
C ILE A 386 20.16 1.92 -34.32
N GLN A 387 20.70 3.13 -34.11
CA GLN A 387 21.78 3.67 -34.94
C GLN A 387 23.05 2.81 -34.85
N HIS A 388 23.34 2.26 -33.67
CA HIS A 388 24.50 1.40 -33.45
C HIS A 388 24.29 -0.04 -33.96
N ASN A 389 23.15 -0.66 -33.67
CA ASN A 389 22.85 -2.00 -34.14
C ASN A 389 21.34 -2.23 -34.30
N ARG A 390 20.82 -1.95 -35.50
CA ARG A 390 19.40 -2.18 -35.85
C ARG A 390 18.97 -3.64 -35.91
N GLU A 391 19.90 -4.58 -35.87
CA GLU A 391 19.61 -6.02 -35.92
C GLU A 391 19.61 -6.65 -34.51
N ASP A 392 19.81 -5.86 -33.45
CA ASP A 392 19.68 -6.32 -32.07
C ASP A 392 18.20 -6.41 -31.66
N PRO A 393 17.66 -7.63 -31.45
CA PRO A 393 16.25 -7.82 -31.13
C PRO A 393 15.86 -7.34 -29.72
N ASP A 394 16.80 -7.19 -28.78
CA ASP A 394 16.51 -6.71 -27.42
C ASP A 394 16.07 -5.25 -27.42
N ILE A 395 16.59 -4.44 -28.35
CA ILE A 395 16.19 -3.03 -28.49
C ILE A 395 14.67 -2.93 -28.71
N TYR A 396 14.17 -3.69 -29.68
CA TYR A 396 12.75 -3.68 -30.02
C TYR A 396 11.89 -4.33 -28.93
N TYR A 397 12.38 -5.40 -28.30
CA TYR A 397 11.67 -6.03 -27.18
C TYR A 397 11.45 -5.05 -26.02
N HIS A 398 12.51 -4.41 -25.53
CA HIS A 398 12.42 -3.50 -24.38
C HIS A 398 11.75 -2.16 -24.74
N ARG A 399 11.93 -1.64 -25.96
CA ARG A 399 11.13 -0.50 -26.45
C ARG A 399 9.65 -0.83 -26.50
N GLY A 400 9.31 -2.05 -26.92
CA GLY A 400 7.94 -2.58 -26.87
C GLY A 400 7.39 -2.60 -25.44
N GLN A 401 8.19 -3.00 -24.44
CA GLN A 401 7.79 -2.96 -23.03
C GLN A 401 7.51 -1.53 -22.55
N VAL A 402 8.36 -0.56 -22.91
CA VAL A 402 8.13 0.86 -22.57
C VAL A 402 6.83 1.37 -23.19
N LEU A 403 6.59 1.08 -24.46
CA LEU A 403 5.33 1.43 -25.13
C LEU A 403 4.12 0.77 -24.47
N PHE A 404 4.26 -0.49 -24.04
CA PHE A 404 3.21 -1.22 -23.34
C PHE A 404 2.85 -0.56 -22.00
N ILE A 405 3.86 -0.17 -21.21
CA ILE A 405 3.68 0.56 -19.95
C ILE A 405 2.97 1.91 -20.18
N MET A 406 3.27 2.58 -21.29
CA MET A 406 2.59 3.80 -21.71
C MET A 406 1.19 3.57 -22.31
N ASN A 407 0.66 2.33 -22.26
CA ASN A 407 -0.61 1.90 -22.85
C ASN A 407 -0.70 2.07 -24.38
N ASN A 408 0.44 2.18 -25.06
CA ASN A 408 0.50 2.20 -26.53
C ASN A 408 0.67 0.77 -27.08
N PHE A 409 -0.40 -0.02 -26.96
CA PHE A 409 -0.37 -1.45 -27.23
C PHE A 409 -0.15 -1.82 -28.71
N ASP A 410 -0.67 -1.02 -29.64
CA ASP A 410 -0.48 -1.27 -31.07
C ASP A 410 0.98 -1.08 -31.49
N ASP A 411 1.64 -0.02 -31.02
CA ASP A 411 3.06 0.19 -31.30
C ASP A 411 3.97 -0.76 -30.52
N ALA A 412 3.58 -1.17 -29.31
CA ALA A 412 4.24 -2.25 -28.60
C ALA A 412 4.22 -3.56 -29.41
N ALA A 413 3.05 -3.93 -29.96
CA ALA A 413 2.91 -5.11 -30.80
C ALA A 413 3.77 -5.04 -32.08
N LYS A 414 3.91 -3.87 -32.71
CA LYS A 414 4.83 -3.68 -33.85
C LYS A 414 6.29 -3.91 -33.46
N ASN A 415 6.71 -3.39 -32.31
CA ASN A 415 8.08 -3.59 -31.82
C ASN A 415 8.34 -5.05 -31.44
N TYR A 416 7.39 -5.73 -30.77
CA TYR A 416 7.53 -7.16 -30.52
C TYR A 416 7.56 -7.98 -31.80
N THR A 417 6.76 -7.63 -32.80
CA THR A 417 6.82 -8.29 -34.13
C THR A 417 8.20 -8.11 -34.76
N LYS A 418 8.77 -6.90 -34.72
CA LYS A 418 10.13 -6.66 -35.23
C LYS A 418 11.19 -7.45 -34.44
N SER A 419 11.04 -7.59 -33.13
CA SER A 419 11.93 -8.42 -32.31
C SER A 419 11.83 -9.91 -32.68
N THR A 420 10.63 -10.45 -32.94
CA THR A 420 10.45 -11.84 -33.40
C THR A 420 11.00 -12.07 -34.83
N GLU A 421 10.95 -11.06 -35.71
CA GLU A 421 11.53 -11.17 -37.05
C GLU A 421 13.06 -11.30 -37.02
N LEU A 422 13.69 -10.72 -36.00
CA LEU A 422 15.14 -10.75 -35.79
C LEU A 422 15.59 -11.99 -35.01
N ASP A 423 14.80 -12.42 -34.03
CA ASP A 423 15.01 -13.66 -33.28
C ASP A 423 13.67 -14.26 -32.82
N ASP A 424 13.32 -15.41 -33.41
CA ASP A 424 12.08 -16.17 -33.17
C ASP A 424 12.25 -17.25 -32.07
N ASP A 425 13.44 -17.40 -31.47
CA ASP A 425 13.69 -18.39 -30.41
C ASP A 425 13.44 -17.82 -29.00
N PHE A 426 13.29 -16.49 -28.88
CA PHE A 426 13.10 -15.82 -27.61
C PHE A 426 11.61 -15.78 -27.18
N VAL A 427 11.21 -16.78 -26.41
CA VAL A 427 9.81 -17.03 -25.98
C VAL A 427 9.09 -15.80 -25.41
N PHE A 428 9.77 -14.93 -24.65
CA PHE A 428 9.15 -13.78 -24.02
C PHE A 428 8.62 -12.78 -25.03
N THR A 429 9.26 -12.60 -26.18
CA THR A 429 8.74 -11.69 -27.22
C THR A 429 7.41 -12.17 -27.77
N HIS A 430 7.26 -13.49 -27.98
CA HIS A 430 5.99 -14.06 -28.44
C HIS A 430 4.86 -13.91 -27.42
N ILE A 431 5.18 -14.10 -26.13
CA ILE A 431 4.23 -13.89 -25.03
C ILE A 431 3.79 -12.42 -25.01
N GLN A 432 4.74 -11.49 -25.01
CA GLN A 432 4.44 -10.06 -24.92
C GLN A 432 3.70 -9.55 -26.16
N LEU A 433 3.98 -10.07 -27.35
CA LEU A 433 3.20 -9.79 -28.56
C LEU A 433 1.72 -10.20 -28.38
N ALA A 434 1.47 -11.41 -27.88
CA ALA A 434 0.12 -11.88 -27.65
C ALA A 434 -0.60 -11.05 -26.57
N VAL A 435 0.09 -10.68 -25.49
CA VAL A 435 -0.44 -9.82 -24.43
C VAL A 435 -0.76 -8.42 -24.95
N ALA A 436 0.13 -7.80 -25.73
CA ALA A 436 -0.10 -6.51 -26.37
C ALA A 436 -1.32 -6.54 -27.30
N GLN A 437 -1.44 -7.58 -28.14
CA GLN A 437 -2.61 -7.78 -28.99
C GLN A 437 -3.91 -7.90 -28.17
N TYR A 438 -3.87 -8.62 -27.05
CA TYR A 438 -5.02 -8.76 -26.17
C TYR A 438 -5.45 -7.40 -25.58
N LYS A 439 -4.48 -6.62 -25.07
CA LYS A 439 -4.74 -5.28 -24.52
C LYS A 439 -5.20 -4.27 -25.56
N ALA A 440 -4.77 -4.42 -26.82
CA ALA A 440 -5.29 -3.67 -27.95
C ALA A 440 -6.72 -4.07 -28.37
N GLY A 441 -7.33 -5.07 -27.72
CA GLY A 441 -8.66 -5.58 -28.05
C GLY A 441 -8.68 -6.62 -29.18
N ASN A 442 -7.52 -6.98 -29.72
CA ASN A 442 -7.36 -7.98 -30.79
C ASN A 442 -7.35 -9.41 -30.23
N VAL A 443 -8.41 -9.78 -29.49
CA VAL A 443 -8.49 -11.04 -28.72
C VAL A 443 -8.27 -12.27 -29.61
N ALA A 444 -8.87 -12.32 -30.80
CA ALA A 444 -8.72 -13.47 -31.70
C ALA A 444 -7.24 -13.71 -32.12
N ASN A 445 -6.51 -12.64 -32.40
CA ASN A 445 -5.10 -12.69 -32.76
C ASN A 445 -4.25 -13.12 -31.56
N ALA A 446 -4.49 -12.54 -30.39
CA ALA A 446 -3.80 -12.91 -29.15
C ALA A 446 -3.94 -14.41 -28.84
N MET A 447 -5.16 -14.94 -28.89
CA MET A 447 -5.43 -16.36 -28.64
C MET A 447 -4.77 -17.27 -29.70
N ALA A 448 -4.73 -16.84 -30.96
CA ALA A 448 -4.03 -17.56 -32.02
C ALA A 448 -2.51 -17.54 -31.81
N GLN A 449 -1.95 -16.39 -31.40
CA GLN A 449 -0.54 -16.23 -31.10
C GLN A 449 -0.12 -17.14 -29.94
N PHE A 450 -0.83 -17.14 -28.80
CA PHE A 450 -0.53 -18.04 -27.69
C PHE A 450 -0.56 -19.53 -28.09
N ARG A 451 -1.53 -19.94 -28.91
CA ARG A 451 -1.56 -21.32 -29.43
C ARG A 451 -0.33 -21.67 -30.28
N ARG A 452 0.16 -20.72 -31.08
CA ARG A 452 1.40 -20.88 -31.86
C ARG A 452 2.62 -20.93 -30.95
N THR A 453 2.71 -20.02 -29.97
CA THR A 453 3.81 -19.96 -28.99
C THR A 453 3.92 -21.27 -28.20
N MET A 454 2.81 -21.79 -27.65
CA MET A 454 2.84 -23.07 -26.92
C MET A 454 3.24 -24.27 -27.81
N LYS A 455 2.98 -24.19 -29.13
CA LYS A 455 3.41 -25.23 -30.08
C LYS A 455 4.89 -25.10 -30.43
N ALA A 456 5.40 -23.88 -30.57
CA ALA A 456 6.80 -23.61 -30.87
C ALA A 456 7.72 -23.89 -29.66
N PHE A 457 7.23 -23.62 -28.45
CA PHE A 457 7.97 -23.76 -27.19
C PHE A 457 7.33 -24.79 -26.25
N PRO A 458 7.24 -26.08 -26.61
CA PRO A 458 6.49 -27.08 -25.85
C PRO A 458 7.09 -27.41 -24.48
N GLN A 459 8.35 -27.04 -24.23
CA GLN A 459 9.07 -27.27 -22.98
C GLN A 459 9.13 -26.02 -22.08
N ARG A 460 8.44 -24.93 -22.46
CA ARG A 460 8.38 -23.69 -21.69
C ARG A 460 7.05 -23.58 -20.98
N SER A 461 7.08 -23.35 -19.67
CA SER A 461 5.88 -23.24 -18.83
C SER A 461 5.23 -21.86 -18.96
N GLU A 462 6.01 -20.83 -19.29
CA GLU A 462 5.58 -19.44 -19.26
C GLU A 462 4.43 -19.16 -20.24
N PRO A 463 4.48 -19.62 -21.51
CA PRO A 463 3.35 -19.42 -22.43
C PRO A 463 2.04 -20.03 -21.91
N LEU A 464 2.10 -21.19 -21.22
CA LEU A 464 0.93 -21.83 -20.62
C LEU A 464 0.38 -21.01 -19.45
N ASN A 465 1.27 -20.51 -18.58
CA ASN A 465 0.86 -19.65 -17.46
C ASN A 465 0.15 -18.38 -17.95
N TYR A 466 0.77 -17.60 -18.85
CA TYR A 466 0.15 -16.38 -19.37
C TYR A 466 -1.14 -16.65 -20.15
N TYR A 467 -1.20 -17.73 -20.93
CA TYR A 467 -2.43 -18.11 -21.61
C TYR A 467 -3.55 -18.50 -20.63
N GLY A 468 -3.21 -19.20 -19.54
CA GLY A 468 -4.12 -19.49 -18.44
C GLY A 468 -4.68 -18.23 -17.79
N GLU A 469 -3.86 -17.21 -17.57
CA GLU A 469 -4.30 -15.91 -17.05
C GLU A 469 -5.30 -15.21 -17.98
N LEU A 470 -5.05 -15.24 -19.30
CA LEU A 470 -6.01 -14.68 -20.27
C LEU A 470 -7.33 -15.46 -20.32
N LEU A 471 -7.28 -16.78 -20.14
CA LEU A 471 -8.48 -17.61 -20.03
C LEU A 471 -9.26 -17.29 -18.75
N LEU A 472 -8.56 -17.05 -17.64
CA LEU A 472 -9.16 -16.63 -16.39
C LEU A 472 -9.85 -15.28 -16.52
N ASP A 473 -9.24 -14.29 -17.18
CA ASP A 473 -9.85 -12.98 -17.45
C ASP A 473 -11.13 -13.11 -18.31
N GLN A 474 -11.19 -14.13 -19.16
CA GLN A 474 -12.39 -14.51 -19.93
C GLN A 474 -13.37 -15.40 -19.16
N GLN A 475 -13.16 -15.63 -17.85
CA GLN A 475 -13.96 -16.51 -16.99
C GLN A 475 -14.02 -17.98 -17.47
N ARG A 476 -13.03 -18.41 -18.25
CA ARG A 476 -12.89 -19.80 -18.70
C ARG A 476 -12.07 -20.60 -17.69
N TYR A 477 -12.62 -20.73 -16.49
CA TYR A 477 -11.92 -21.26 -15.32
C TYR A 477 -11.31 -22.65 -15.55
N GLN A 478 -12.08 -23.60 -16.10
CA GLN A 478 -11.60 -24.96 -16.31
C GLN A 478 -10.46 -25.03 -17.33
N ASP A 479 -10.55 -24.25 -18.41
CA ASP A 479 -9.50 -24.17 -19.41
C ASP A 479 -8.22 -23.55 -18.82
N ALA A 480 -8.36 -22.51 -17.99
CA ALA A 480 -7.25 -21.88 -17.30
C ALA A 480 -6.54 -22.86 -16.36
N ILE A 481 -7.30 -23.61 -15.55
CA ILE A 481 -6.77 -24.66 -14.66
C ILE A 481 -5.97 -25.69 -15.45
N GLU A 482 -6.47 -26.15 -16.61
CA GLU A 482 -5.75 -27.11 -17.46
C GLU A 482 -4.40 -26.55 -17.94
N LYS A 483 -4.32 -25.25 -18.25
CA LYS A 483 -3.04 -24.62 -18.65
C LYS A 483 -2.09 -24.46 -17.48
N PHE A 484 -2.58 -24.07 -16.31
CA PHE A 484 -1.75 -24.00 -15.12
C PHE A 484 -1.23 -25.37 -14.71
N ASP A 485 -2.05 -26.42 -14.79
CA ASP A 485 -1.62 -27.80 -14.50
C ASP A 485 -0.50 -28.26 -15.43
N LYS A 486 -0.61 -27.99 -16.73
CA LYS A 486 0.46 -28.29 -17.69
C LYS A 486 1.72 -27.48 -17.42
N ALA A 487 1.60 -26.20 -17.06
CA ALA A 487 2.74 -25.38 -16.67
C ALA A 487 3.46 -25.96 -15.43
N ILE A 488 2.68 -26.35 -14.41
CA ILE A 488 3.20 -26.99 -13.19
C ILE A 488 3.90 -28.32 -13.52
N GLU A 489 3.36 -29.12 -14.45
CA GLU A 489 3.98 -30.37 -14.87
C GLU A 489 5.35 -30.16 -15.54
N ILE A 490 5.49 -29.14 -16.38
CA ILE A 490 6.78 -28.77 -16.99
C ILE A 490 7.77 -28.33 -15.89
N GLU A 491 7.33 -27.49 -14.96
CA GLU A 491 8.15 -26.98 -13.85
C GLU A 491 8.62 -28.07 -12.87
N LYS A 492 7.92 -29.20 -12.75
CA LYS A 492 8.38 -30.32 -11.89
C LYS A 492 9.74 -30.87 -12.31
N LEU A 493 10.13 -30.71 -13.58
CA LEU A 493 11.40 -31.19 -14.09
C LEU A 493 12.57 -30.26 -13.70
N ASN A 494 12.30 -28.96 -13.58
CA ASN A 494 13.26 -27.94 -13.16
C ASN A 494 12.49 -26.78 -12.51
N PRO A 495 12.23 -26.81 -11.18
CA PRO A 495 11.36 -25.84 -10.54
C PRO A 495 12.01 -24.45 -10.52
N GLN A 496 11.52 -23.55 -11.37
CA GLN A 496 11.99 -22.17 -11.44
C GLN A 496 10.85 -21.16 -11.27
N ASN A 497 9.62 -21.54 -11.62
CA ASN A 497 8.48 -20.63 -11.61
C ASN A 497 7.28 -21.20 -10.83
N VAL A 498 6.96 -20.57 -9.70
CA VAL A 498 5.84 -20.96 -8.83
C VAL A 498 4.51 -20.26 -9.16
N LEU A 499 4.49 -19.35 -10.13
CA LEU A 499 3.32 -18.51 -10.41
C LEU A 499 2.13 -19.31 -10.93
N ALA A 500 2.36 -20.38 -11.69
CA ALA A 500 1.29 -21.26 -12.15
C ALA A 500 0.55 -21.93 -10.98
N LEU A 501 1.24 -22.23 -9.86
CA LEU A 501 0.59 -22.73 -8.64
C LEU A 501 -0.30 -21.65 -8.04
N VAL A 502 0.22 -20.43 -7.85
CA VAL A 502 -0.54 -19.32 -7.29
C VAL A 502 -1.77 -19.02 -8.14
N ASN A 503 -1.58 -18.86 -9.46
CA ASN A 503 -2.66 -18.60 -10.42
C ASN A 503 -3.72 -19.71 -10.46
N LYS A 504 -3.31 -20.99 -10.34
CA LYS A 504 -4.24 -22.10 -10.21
C LYS A 504 -5.07 -21.99 -8.92
N GLY A 505 -4.42 -21.78 -7.78
CA GLY A 505 -5.10 -21.67 -6.49
C GLY A 505 -6.14 -20.55 -6.49
N LEU A 506 -5.72 -19.41 -7.01
CA LEU A 506 -6.52 -18.23 -7.24
C LEU A 506 -7.71 -18.45 -8.21
N THR A 507 -7.51 -19.23 -9.28
CA THR A 507 -8.59 -19.65 -10.19
C THR A 507 -9.61 -20.55 -9.52
N LEU A 508 -9.15 -21.53 -8.73
CA LEU A 508 -10.02 -22.44 -7.95
C LEU A 508 -10.85 -21.68 -6.91
N PHE A 509 -10.24 -20.66 -6.30
CA PHE A 509 -10.95 -19.77 -5.39
C PHE A 509 -12.04 -18.96 -6.12
N GLN A 510 -11.74 -18.37 -7.28
CA GLN A 510 -12.76 -17.63 -8.04
C GLN A 510 -13.92 -18.51 -8.52
N MET A 511 -13.61 -19.70 -9.02
CA MET A 511 -14.58 -20.60 -9.62
C MET A 511 -15.59 -21.11 -8.58
N ASP A 512 -15.10 -21.60 -7.44
CA ASP A 512 -15.92 -22.37 -6.48
C ASP A 512 -15.83 -21.86 -5.03
N GLN A 513 -15.17 -20.72 -4.76
CA GLN A 513 -14.82 -20.28 -3.40
C GLN A 513 -14.03 -21.36 -2.62
N ASN A 514 -13.26 -22.20 -3.32
CA ASN A 514 -12.54 -23.32 -2.73
C ASN A 514 -11.24 -22.84 -2.06
N ILE A 515 -11.38 -22.24 -0.87
CA ILE A 515 -10.27 -21.67 -0.10
C ILE A 515 -9.20 -22.72 0.20
N GLY A 516 -9.60 -23.92 0.65
CA GLY A 516 -8.63 -24.96 0.99
C GLY A 516 -7.79 -25.44 -0.21
N ALA A 517 -8.34 -25.43 -1.43
CA ALA A 517 -7.55 -25.74 -2.62
C ALA A 517 -6.58 -24.60 -2.98
N ALA A 518 -7.02 -23.35 -2.83
CA ALA A 518 -6.19 -22.18 -3.06
C ALA A 518 -5.01 -22.10 -2.08
N GLU A 519 -5.25 -22.36 -0.79
CA GLU A 519 -4.21 -22.41 0.24
C GLU A 519 -3.18 -23.50 -0.05
N ARG A 520 -3.62 -24.71 -0.44
CA ARG A 520 -2.69 -25.80 -0.82
C ARG A 520 -1.76 -25.39 -1.95
N CYS A 521 -2.30 -24.73 -2.98
CA CYS A 521 -1.50 -24.21 -4.08
C CYS A 521 -0.47 -23.16 -3.62
N CYS A 522 -0.88 -22.21 -2.77
CA CYS A 522 0.02 -21.17 -2.26
C CYS A 522 1.09 -21.72 -1.31
N HIS A 523 0.74 -22.69 -0.46
CA HIS A 523 1.70 -23.36 0.40
C HIS A 523 2.72 -24.17 -0.40
N GLU A 524 2.30 -24.84 -1.48
CA GLU A 524 3.23 -25.52 -2.37
C GLU A 524 4.14 -24.53 -3.10
N ALA A 525 3.61 -23.37 -3.52
CA ALA A 525 4.42 -22.28 -4.07
C ALA A 525 5.48 -21.81 -3.06
N LEU A 526 5.11 -21.58 -1.79
CA LEU A 526 6.03 -21.18 -0.72
C LEU A 526 7.04 -22.28 -0.32
N ARG A 527 6.73 -23.56 -0.57
CA ARG A 527 7.67 -24.66 -0.35
C ARG A 527 8.81 -24.63 -1.37
N ILE A 528 8.52 -24.19 -2.59
CA ILE A 528 9.49 -24.09 -3.70
C ILE A 528 10.22 -22.74 -3.66
N ASP A 529 9.46 -21.65 -3.50
CA ASP A 529 9.97 -20.27 -3.35
C ASP A 529 9.42 -19.63 -2.06
N PRO A 530 10.19 -19.69 -0.95
CA PRO A 530 9.80 -19.10 0.34
C PRO A 530 9.65 -17.57 0.34
N GLU A 531 10.09 -16.88 -0.72
CA GLU A 531 9.99 -15.44 -0.90
C GLU A 531 8.91 -15.03 -1.92
N CYS A 532 8.06 -15.97 -2.36
CA CYS A 532 6.98 -15.69 -3.31
C CYS A 532 5.95 -14.71 -2.73
N GLU A 533 6.11 -13.42 -3.04
CA GLU A 533 5.23 -12.32 -2.59
C GLU A 533 3.75 -12.60 -2.94
N ALA A 534 3.48 -13.12 -4.14
CA ALA A 534 2.13 -13.41 -4.61
C ALA A 534 1.42 -14.49 -3.77
N ALA A 535 2.16 -15.53 -3.34
CA ALA A 535 1.62 -16.58 -2.48
C ALA A 535 1.36 -16.05 -1.05
N VAL A 536 2.27 -15.25 -0.50
CA VAL A 536 2.10 -14.60 0.82
C VAL A 536 0.88 -13.68 0.82
N ALA A 537 0.74 -12.81 -0.18
CA ALA A 537 -0.39 -11.91 -0.30
C ALA A 537 -1.72 -12.66 -0.45
N THR A 538 -1.73 -13.73 -1.25
CA THR A 538 -2.91 -14.59 -1.42
C THR A 538 -3.31 -15.27 -0.10
N LEU A 539 -2.35 -15.83 0.64
CA LEU A 539 -2.63 -16.46 1.93
C LEU A 539 -3.09 -15.47 3.01
N ALA A 540 -2.57 -14.24 3.00
CA ALA A 540 -3.05 -13.17 3.88
C ALA A 540 -4.54 -12.88 3.61
N GLN A 541 -4.91 -12.76 2.34
CA GLN A 541 -6.27 -12.50 1.90
C GLN A 541 -7.23 -13.65 2.22
N LEU A 542 -6.85 -14.89 1.91
CA LEU A 542 -7.65 -16.08 2.23
C LEU A 542 -7.83 -16.23 3.75
N SER A 543 -6.81 -15.89 4.55
CA SER A 543 -6.91 -15.88 6.01
C SER A 543 -7.92 -14.85 6.52
N LEU A 544 -7.91 -13.64 5.97
CA LEU A 544 -8.90 -12.60 6.33
C LEU A 544 -10.33 -13.02 6.00
N GLN A 545 -10.55 -13.63 4.82
CA GLN A 545 -11.88 -14.08 4.41
C GLN A 545 -12.44 -15.20 5.31
N GLN A 546 -11.56 -16.05 5.85
CA GLN A 546 -11.94 -17.07 6.83
C GLN A 546 -12.17 -16.50 8.23
N GLY A 547 -11.84 -15.22 8.47
CA GLY A 547 -11.81 -14.63 9.80
C GLY A 547 -10.65 -15.15 10.66
N LEU A 548 -9.63 -15.77 10.04
CA LEU A 548 -8.40 -16.21 10.70
C LEU A 548 -7.43 -15.04 10.85
N VAL A 549 -7.84 -14.06 11.66
CA VAL A 549 -7.19 -12.75 11.76
C VAL A 549 -5.73 -12.88 12.24
N ASP A 550 -5.43 -13.77 13.19
CA ASP A 550 -4.06 -14.02 13.65
C ASP A 550 -3.15 -14.61 12.55
N ALA A 551 -3.70 -15.46 11.67
CA ALA A 551 -2.95 -16.00 10.54
C ALA A 551 -2.69 -14.92 9.48
N ALA A 552 -3.69 -14.06 9.22
CA ALA A 552 -3.52 -12.93 8.30
C ALA A 552 -2.42 -11.97 8.75
N VAL A 553 -2.35 -11.64 10.05
CA VAL A 553 -1.27 -10.79 10.60
C VAL A 553 0.11 -11.37 10.29
N LYS A 554 0.31 -12.68 10.49
CA LYS A 554 1.60 -13.33 10.20
C LYS A 554 1.99 -13.21 8.72
N TYR A 555 1.02 -13.29 7.81
CA TYR A 555 1.31 -13.10 6.38
C TYR A 555 1.53 -11.62 6.02
N PHE A 556 0.89 -10.67 6.70
CA PHE A 556 1.21 -9.25 6.52
C PHE A 556 2.58 -8.88 7.08
N GLU A 557 2.98 -9.47 8.20
CA GLU A 557 4.35 -9.39 8.71
C GLU A 557 5.34 -9.92 7.69
N ARG A 558 5.07 -11.11 7.13
CA ARG A 558 5.88 -11.67 6.05
C ARG A 558 5.90 -10.78 4.81
N SER A 559 4.78 -10.17 4.44
CA SER A 559 4.73 -9.21 3.33
C SER A 559 5.56 -7.96 3.62
N ALA A 560 5.58 -7.48 4.87
CA ALA A 560 6.43 -6.37 5.29
C ALA A 560 7.91 -6.76 5.32
N GLU A 561 8.27 -8.01 5.61
CA GLU A 561 9.65 -8.51 5.47
C GLU A 561 10.12 -8.53 4.02
N LEU A 562 9.23 -8.91 3.09
CA LEU A 562 9.53 -9.03 1.66
C LEU A 562 9.46 -7.69 0.90
N ALA A 563 8.75 -6.70 1.43
CA ALA A 563 8.57 -5.41 0.77
C ALA A 563 9.91 -4.71 0.45
N ARG A 564 10.03 -4.19 -0.78
CA ARG A 564 11.26 -3.63 -1.34
C ARG A 564 11.24 -2.10 -1.36
N THR A 565 10.07 -1.51 -1.61
CA THR A 565 9.89 -0.06 -1.64
C THR A 565 9.20 0.46 -0.39
N GLU A 566 9.36 1.76 -0.10
CA GLU A 566 8.63 2.43 0.97
C GLU A 566 7.11 2.26 0.80
N GLN A 567 6.62 2.33 -0.43
CA GLN A 567 5.20 2.20 -0.73
C GLN A 567 4.67 0.78 -0.48
N GLU A 568 5.39 -0.25 -0.93
CA GLU A 568 5.04 -1.65 -0.66
C GLU A 568 5.05 -1.93 0.85
N LEU A 569 6.07 -1.45 1.56
CA LEU A 569 6.21 -1.66 3.00
C LEU A 569 5.12 -0.92 3.78
N ALA A 570 4.87 0.35 3.45
CA ALA A 570 3.79 1.11 4.07
C ALA A 570 2.42 0.47 3.79
N GLY A 571 2.23 -0.13 2.61
CA GLY A 571 1.05 -0.92 2.27
C GLY A 571 0.90 -2.14 3.19
N ALA A 572 1.94 -2.98 3.30
CA ALA A 572 1.94 -4.16 4.16
C ALA A 572 1.70 -3.82 5.65
N LEU A 573 2.38 -2.78 6.15
CA LEU A 573 2.20 -2.29 7.52
C LEU A 573 0.79 -1.75 7.77
N THR A 574 0.17 -1.09 6.77
CA THR A 574 -1.22 -0.62 6.89
C THR A 574 -2.16 -1.78 7.18
N TYR A 575 -2.01 -2.89 6.45
CA TYR A 575 -2.82 -4.09 6.68
C TYR A 575 -2.52 -4.72 8.03
N GLN A 576 -1.25 -4.85 8.39
CA GLN A 576 -0.84 -5.39 9.69
C GLN A 576 -1.47 -4.59 10.84
N TYR A 577 -1.34 -3.26 10.83
CA TYR A 577 -1.85 -2.40 11.90
C TYR A 577 -3.38 -2.36 11.95
N ALA A 578 -4.06 -2.30 10.79
CA ALA A 578 -5.52 -2.36 10.75
C ALA A 578 -6.03 -3.69 11.31
N THR A 579 -5.40 -4.80 10.92
CA THR A 579 -5.75 -6.14 11.38
C THR A 579 -5.50 -6.30 12.88
N ASN A 580 -4.37 -5.79 13.39
CA ASN A 580 -4.09 -5.77 14.83
C ASN A 580 -5.09 -4.92 15.61
N ALA A 581 -5.51 -3.77 15.08
CA ALA A 581 -6.55 -2.95 15.72
C ALA A 581 -7.90 -3.69 15.82
N GLN A 582 -8.23 -4.52 14.83
CA GLN A 582 -9.42 -5.38 14.86
C GLN A 582 -9.32 -6.50 15.88
N ILE A 583 -8.15 -7.14 16.00
CA ILE A 583 -7.90 -8.16 17.04
C ILE A 583 -8.12 -7.55 18.42
N GLU A 584 -7.54 -6.38 18.67
CA GLU A 584 -7.70 -5.68 19.94
C GLU A 584 -9.15 -5.23 20.18
N PHE A 585 -9.86 -4.78 19.15
CA PHE A 585 -11.29 -4.50 19.24
C PHE A 585 -12.08 -5.76 19.62
N ALA A 586 -11.82 -6.90 18.97
CA ALA A 586 -12.52 -8.15 19.23
C ALA A 586 -12.32 -8.66 20.67
N LYS A 587 -11.11 -8.46 21.23
CA LYS A 587 -10.81 -8.76 22.64
C LYS A 587 -11.59 -7.87 23.60
N ASN A 588 -11.66 -6.57 23.30
CA ASN A 588 -12.28 -5.57 24.19
C ASN A 588 -13.81 -5.52 24.06
N TYR A 589 -14.38 -5.91 22.91
CA TYR A 589 -15.81 -5.84 22.61
C TYR A 589 -16.33 -7.16 21.99
N PRO A 590 -16.24 -8.31 22.67
CA PRO A 590 -16.50 -9.63 22.09
C PRO A 590 -17.93 -9.81 21.57
N GLN A 591 -18.92 -9.18 22.22
CA GLN A 591 -20.32 -9.24 21.79
C GLN A 591 -20.56 -8.45 20.49
N LEU A 592 -19.91 -7.30 20.32
CA LEU A 592 -20.03 -6.49 19.10
C LEU A 592 -19.23 -7.12 17.95
N ALA A 593 -18.06 -7.66 18.25
CA ALA A 593 -17.25 -8.37 17.26
C ALA A 593 -17.96 -9.61 16.71
N SER A 594 -18.69 -10.37 17.56
CA SER A 594 -19.48 -11.51 17.08
C SER A 594 -20.66 -11.08 16.19
N GLN A 595 -21.33 -9.96 16.50
CA GLN A 595 -22.37 -9.37 15.65
C GLN A 595 -21.83 -8.87 14.31
N MET A 596 -20.64 -8.23 14.30
CA MET A 596 -19.98 -7.82 13.07
C MET A 596 -19.59 -8.99 12.19
N ASN A 597 -19.02 -10.05 12.77
CA ASN A 597 -18.69 -11.26 12.03
C ASN A 597 -19.94 -11.95 11.45
N ALA A 598 -21.06 -11.93 12.17
CA ALA A 598 -22.34 -12.44 11.68
C ALA A 598 -22.90 -11.59 10.52
N MET A 599 -22.80 -10.25 10.61
CA MET A 599 -23.20 -9.34 9.53
C MET A 599 -22.29 -9.50 8.30
N ALA A 600 -20.99 -9.65 8.50
CA ALA A 600 -20.04 -9.92 7.43
C ALA A 600 -20.39 -11.22 6.70
N ARG A 601 -20.58 -12.35 7.41
CA ARG A 601 -20.95 -13.64 6.78
C ARG A 601 -22.30 -13.66 6.05
N SER A 602 -23.15 -12.65 6.26
CA SER A 602 -24.47 -12.53 5.63
C SER A 602 -24.51 -11.61 4.40
N LEU A 603 -23.42 -10.88 4.16
CA LEU A 603 -23.16 -10.09 2.95
C LEU A 603 -22.37 -10.95 1.96
#